data_AF-A0A418GJ72-F1
#
_entry.id   AF-A0A418GJ72-F1
#
_cell.length_a   1.000
_cell.length_b   1.000
_cell.length_c   1.000
_cell.angle_alpha   90.00
_cell.angle_beta   90.00
_cell.angle_gamma   90.00
#
_symmetry.space_group_name_H-M   'P 1'
#
loop_
_entity.id
_entity.type
_entity.pdbx_description
1 polymer ?
#
loop_
_entity_poly.entity_id
_entity_poly.type
_entity_poly.pdbx_seq_one_letter_code
_entity_poly.pdbx_strand_id
1 'polypeptide(L)'
;MTNTAKILNFCRGNFAKQERNVADLDDGYARLSNMLLEAYSGADLTKRQFKVLLAILRKTYGWNKPMDRITDSQLSEITKLPVKRCNEAKLELVRMNIIKQQGGMFGPNKNISEWCIPQNEGKSPKTRDKTSLKLGDCYPSKQGDTKDTITKEKRKDYSSENSGESSDQPEND
;
A
#
# COMPACT_ATOMS: atom_id res chain seq x y z
N MET A 1 -33.04 33.82 51.90
CA MET A 1 -32.55 33.65 50.52
C MET A 1 -32.09 32.21 50.37
N THR A 2 -32.82 31.40 49.60
CA THR A 2 -32.57 29.96 49.45
C THR A 2 -31.56 29.72 48.32
N ASN A 3 -30.38 29.20 48.66
CA ASN A 3 -29.35 28.83 47.70
C ASN A 3 -29.82 27.62 46.88
N THR A 4 -29.99 27.81 45.57
CA THR A 4 -30.32 26.74 44.61
C THR A 4 -29.07 26.36 43.84
N ALA A 5 -28.43 25.25 44.21
CA ALA A 5 -27.34 24.68 43.43
C ALA A 5 -27.90 23.96 42.19
N LYS A 6 -27.44 24.31 40.99
CA LYS A 6 -27.74 23.57 39.76
C LYS A 6 -26.79 22.38 39.63
N ILE A 7 -27.33 21.16 39.67
CA ILE A 7 -26.58 19.94 39.40
C ILE A 7 -26.41 19.83 37.88
N LEU A 8 -25.19 20.02 37.39
CA LEU A 8 -24.81 19.74 36.00
C LEU A 8 -24.50 18.25 35.87
N ASN A 9 -25.44 17.49 35.33
CA ASN A 9 -25.17 16.12 34.89
C ASN A 9 -24.29 16.17 33.64
N PHE A 10 -22.98 15.94 33.83
CA PHE A 10 -22.12 15.58 32.73
C PHE A 10 -22.61 14.23 32.19
N CYS A 11 -23.03 14.22 30.92
CA CYS A 11 -23.32 12.98 30.21
C CYS A 11 -22.07 12.11 30.31
N ARG A 12 -22.15 11.03 31.10
CA ARG A 12 -21.13 9.99 31.16
C ARG A 12 -21.09 9.41 29.75
N GLY A 13 -20.14 9.87 28.94
CA GLY A 13 -19.96 9.36 27.59
C GLY A 13 -19.91 7.84 27.70
N ASN A 14 -20.78 7.16 26.95
CA ASN A 14 -20.67 5.73 26.77
C ASN A 14 -19.30 5.51 26.12
N PHE A 15 -18.29 5.21 26.93
CA PHE A 15 -17.05 4.58 26.48
C PHE A 15 -17.42 3.14 26.10
N ALA A 16 -18.23 3.00 25.04
CA ALA A 16 -18.35 1.76 24.32
C ALA A 16 -16.91 1.38 23.99
N LYS A 17 -16.49 0.24 24.54
CA LYS A 17 -15.15 -0.32 24.41
C LYS A 17 -14.82 -0.32 22.93
N GLN A 18 -14.09 0.69 22.46
CA GLN A 18 -13.78 0.82 21.05
C GLN A 18 -12.79 -0.31 20.77
N GLU A 19 -13.30 -1.39 20.16
CA GLU A 19 -12.48 -2.52 19.76
C GLU A 19 -11.33 -1.96 18.91
N ARG A 20 -10.10 -2.31 19.30
CA ARG A 20 -8.92 -1.85 18.58
C ARG A 20 -8.94 -2.55 17.23
N ASN A 21 -9.32 -1.81 16.17
CA ASN A 21 -9.16 -2.26 14.79
C ASN A 21 -7.68 -2.22 14.41
N VAL A 22 -6.90 -3.18 14.92
CA VAL A 22 -5.52 -3.41 14.50
C VAL A 22 -5.57 -4.31 13.27
N ALA A 23 -4.78 -3.99 12.26
CA ALA A 23 -4.68 -4.84 11.07
C ALA A 23 -3.70 -5.97 11.36
N ASP A 24 -4.21 -7.19 11.55
CA ASP A 24 -3.40 -8.38 11.76
C ASP A 24 -3.18 -9.13 10.44
N LEU A 25 -2.02 -9.78 10.29
CA LEU A 25 -1.72 -10.56 9.08
C LEU A 25 -2.60 -11.82 8.96
N ASP A 26 -3.19 -12.25 10.07
CA ASP A 26 -4.13 -13.37 10.14
C ASP A 26 -5.47 -13.05 9.45
N ASP A 27 -5.83 -11.77 9.31
CA ASP A 27 -6.99 -11.31 8.52
C ASP A 27 -6.77 -11.41 6.99
N GLY A 28 -5.58 -11.88 6.60
CA GLY A 28 -5.17 -12.09 5.23
C GLY A 28 -4.46 -10.88 4.61
N TYR A 29 -3.78 -11.14 3.50
CA TYR A 29 -2.96 -10.14 2.81
C TYR A 29 -3.02 -10.34 1.29
N ALA A 30 -2.79 -9.25 0.54
CA ALA A 30 -2.68 -9.30 -0.91
C ALA A 30 -1.21 -9.49 -1.31
N ARG A 31 -0.90 -10.59 -2.01
CA ARG A 31 0.46 -10.88 -2.48
C ARG A 31 0.78 -10.05 -3.72
N LEU A 32 1.78 -9.19 -3.61
CA LEU A 32 2.31 -8.38 -4.70
C LEU A 32 3.82 -8.60 -4.83
N SER A 33 4.31 -8.74 -6.06
CA SER A 33 5.75 -8.72 -6.33
C SER A 33 6.29 -7.31 -6.12
N ASN A 34 7.50 -7.19 -5.58
CA ASN A 34 8.15 -5.88 -5.36
C ASN A 34 8.20 -5.03 -6.63
N MET A 35 8.45 -5.64 -7.81
CA MET A 35 8.44 -4.92 -9.09
C MET A 35 7.08 -4.25 -9.39
N LEU A 36 5.97 -4.92 -9.10
CA LEU A 36 4.63 -4.33 -9.28
C LEU A 36 4.36 -3.25 -8.25
N LEU A 37 4.80 -3.46 -7.00
CA LEU A 37 4.64 -2.47 -5.95
C LEU A 37 5.40 -1.18 -6.30
N GLU A 38 6.66 -1.30 -6.71
CA GLU A 38 7.50 -0.19 -7.17
C GLU A 38 6.89 0.52 -8.38
N ALA A 39 6.42 -0.24 -9.38
CA ALA A 39 5.79 0.33 -10.56
C ALA A 39 4.49 1.10 -10.22
N TYR A 40 3.65 0.57 -9.31
CA TYR A 40 2.47 1.29 -8.85
C TYR A 40 2.81 2.54 -8.04
N SER A 41 3.89 2.50 -7.25
CA SER A 41 4.37 3.65 -6.47
C SER A 41 4.94 4.76 -7.34
N GLY A 42 5.62 4.42 -8.44
CA GLY A 42 6.18 5.39 -9.38
C GLY A 42 5.23 5.87 -10.48
N ALA A 43 4.05 5.25 -10.60
CA ALA A 43 3.08 5.61 -11.63
C ALA A 43 2.34 6.91 -11.27
N ASP A 44 2.24 7.83 -12.24
CA ASP A 44 1.47 9.07 -12.13
C ASP A 44 -0.05 8.81 -12.20
N LEU A 45 -0.58 8.17 -11.17
CA LEU A 45 -1.99 7.88 -11.01
C LEU A 45 -2.69 8.98 -10.24
N THR A 46 -3.87 9.37 -10.71
CA THR A 46 -4.74 10.24 -9.91
C THR A 46 -5.18 9.51 -8.64
N LYS A 47 -5.47 10.26 -7.57
CA LYS A 47 -5.99 9.70 -6.31
C LYS A 47 -7.19 8.77 -6.50
N ARG A 48 -8.04 9.06 -7.49
CA ARG A 48 -9.22 8.23 -7.82
C ARG A 48 -8.81 6.91 -8.48
N GLN A 49 -7.93 6.97 -9.49
CA GLN A 49 -7.37 5.78 -10.14
C GLN A 49 -6.67 4.88 -9.13
N PHE A 50 -5.84 5.45 -8.25
CA PHE A 50 -5.13 4.69 -7.23
C PHE A 50 -6.07 3.97 -6.26
N LYS A 51 -7.15 4.63 -5.81
CA LYS A 51 -8.19 3.99 -4.99
C LYS A 51 -8.85 2.81 -5.71
N VAL A 52 -9.21 2.98 -6.98
CA VAL A 52 -9.86 1.92 -7.77
C VAL A 52 -8.89 0.76 -8.01
N LEU A 53 -7.63 1.04 -8.30
CA LEU A 53 -6.57 0.03 -8.43
C LEU A 53 -6.45 -0.81 -7.16
N LEU A 54 -6.37 -0.18 -5.98
CA LEU A 54 -6.33 -0.88 -4.70
C LEU A 54 -7.58 -1.74 -4.46
N ALA A 55 -8.77 -1.26 -4.84
CA ALA A 55 -10.00 -2.04 -4.73
C ALA A 55 -9.98 -3.29 -5.64
N ILE A 56 -9.46 -3.16 -6.86
CA ILE A 56 -9.26 -4.30 -7.77
C ILE A 56 -8.25 -5.28 -7.19
N LEU A 57 -7.12 -4.80 -6.66
CA LEU A 57 -6.11 -5.64 -5.99
C LEU A 57 -6.70 -6.39 -4.79
N ARG A 58 -7.53 -5.72 -3.99
CA ARG A 58 -8.23 -6.34 -2.85
C ARG A 58 -9.20 -7.44 -3.28
N LYS A 59 -9.89 -7.27 -4.42
CA LYS A 59 -10.84 -8.25 -4.97
C LYS A 59 -10.16 -9.39 -5.75
N THR A 60 -8.94 -9.19 -6.21
CA THR A 60 -8.15 -10.19 -6.95
C THR A 60 -7.12 -10.86 -6.06
N TYR A 61 -5.95 -10.26 -5.88
CA TYR A 61 -4.85 -10.80 -5.08
C TYR A 61 -5.18 -10.93 -3.59
N GLY A 62 -6.09 -10.11 -3.06
CA GLY A 62 -6.62 -10.30 -1.71
C GLY A 62 -7.47 -11.58 -1.53
N TRP A 63 -7.82 -12.26 -2.64
CA TRP A 63 -8.47 -13.57 -2.67
C TRP A 63 -7.58 -14.63 -3.35
N ASN A 64 -6.30 -14.34 -3.55
CA ASN A 64 -5.35 -15.19 -4.29
C ASN A 64 -5.80 -15.54 -5.72
N LYS A 65 -6.55 -14.66 -6.39
CA LYS A 65 -6.98 -14.82 -7.79
C LYS A 65 -6.27 -13.81 -8.70
N PRO A 66 -5.83 -14.20 -9.92
CA PRO A 66 -5.19 -13.26 -10.84
C PRO A 66 -6.17 -12.26 -11.47
N MET A 67 -7.42 -12.68 -11.70
CA MET A 67 -8.50 -11.84 -12.22
C MET A 67 -9.80 -12.23 -11.51
N ASP A 68 -10.75 -11.29 -11.42
CA ASP A 68 -12.07 -11.54 -10.84
C ASP A 68 -13.17 -10.77 -11.59
N ARG A 69 -14.43 -11.22 -11.46
CA ARG A 69 -15.59 -10.45 -11.93
C ARG A 69 -15.94 -9.42 -10.87
N ILE A 70 -15.67 -8.15 -11.16
CA ILE A 70 -15.88 -7.05 -10.22
C ILE A 70 -16.90 -6.07 -10.79
N THR A 71 -17.97 -5.82 -10.05
CA THR A 71 -18.99 -4.84 -10.45
C THR A 71 -18.64 -3.43 -9.98
N ASP A 72 -19.14 -2.41 -10.67
CA ASP A 72 -18.87 -1.01 -10.30
C ASP A 72 -19.47 -0.62 -8.94
N SER A 73 -20.57 -1.27 -8.54
CA SER A 73 -21.16 -1.12 -7.21
C SER A 73 -20.22 -1.64 -6.12
N GLN A 74 -19.55 -2.78 -6.32
CA GLN A 74 -18.55 -3.30 -5.39
C GLN A 74 -17.34 -2.37 -5.29
N LEU A 75 -16.87 -1.83 -6.42
CA LEU A 75 -15.77 -0.84 -6.42
C LEU A 75 -16.17 0.43 -5.67
N SER A 76 -17.39 0.93 -5.89
CA SER A 76 -17.97 2.06 -5.18
C SER A 76 -17.99 1.83 -3.68
N GLU A 77 -18.42 0.65 -3.25
CA GLU A 77 -18.49 0.27 -1.83
C GLU A 77 -17.11 0.25 -1.16
N ILE A 78 -16.08 -0.26 -1.82
CA ILE A 78 -14.72 -0.34 -1.27
C ILE A 78 -14.04 1.04 -1.29
N THR A 79 -14.11 1.76 -2.41
CA THR A 79 -13.39 3.03 -2.59
C THR A 79 -14.06 4.23 -1.93
N LYS A 80 -15.36 4.07 -1.58
CA LYS A 80 -16.25 5.14 -1.10
C LYS A 80 -16.34 6.30 -2.09
N LEU A 81 -16.42 5.97 -3.38
CA LEU A 81 -16.60 6.91 -4.48
C LEU A 81 -17.92 6.61 -5.20
N PRO A 82 -18.58 7.60 -5.82
CA PRO A 82 -19.76 7.34 -6.65
C PRO A 82 -19.44 6.37 -7.80
N VAL A 83 -20.37 5.44 -8.09
CA VAL A 83 -20.25 4.40 -9.14
C VAL A 83 -19.75 4.96 -10.47
N LYS A 84 -20.28 6.11 -10.91
CA LYS A 84 -19.85 6.76 -12.15
C LYS A 84 -18.35 7.08 -12.16
N ARG A 85 -17.82 7.60 -11.05
CA ARG A 85 -16.40 7.95 -10.90
C ARG A 85 -15.51 6.71 -10.82
N CYS A 86 -16.01 5.63 -10.21
CA CYS A 86 -15.32 4.34 -10.23
C CYS A 86 -15.20 3.80 -11.65
N ASN A 87 -16.30 3.84 -12.42
CA ASN A 87 -16.30 3.35 -13.79
C ASN A 87 -15.37 4.17 -14.69
N GLU A 88 -15.41 5.50 -14.60
CA GLU A 88 -14.47 6.39 -15.31
C GLU A 88 -13.01 6.02 -15.01
N ALA A 89 -12.64 5.94 -13.73
CA ALA A 89 -11.27 5.58 -13.33
C ALA A 89 -10.87 4.14 -13.71
N LYS A 90 -11.80 3.19 -13.64
CA LYS A 90 -11.58 1.80 -14.10
C LYS A 90 -11.26 1.77 -15.59
N LEU A 91 -12.04 2.48 -16.42
CA LEU A 91 -11.80 2.54 -17.86
C LEU A 91 -10.48 3.24 -18.20
N GLU A 92 -10.11 4.29 -17.47
CA GLU A 92 -8.79 4.93 -17.60
C GLU A 92 -7.65 3.96 -17.29
N LEU A 93 -7.74 3.18 -16.21
CA LEU A 93 -6.73 2.17 -15.87
C LEU A 93 -6.60 1.07 -16.93
N VAL A 94 -7.71 0.66 -17.56
CA VAL A 94 -7.70 -0.27 -18.70
C VAL A 94 -7.01 0.37 -19.91
N ARG A 95 -7.32 1.64 -20.22
CA ARG A 95 -6.69 2.38 -21.33
C ARG A 95 -5.17 2.55 -21.13
N MET A 96 -4.75 2.78 -19.89
CA MET A 96 -3.33 2.86 -19.51
C MET A 96 -2.66 1.47 -19.44
N ASN A 97 -3.42 0.39 -19.67
CA ASN A 97 -2.98 -1.00 -19.62
C ASN A 97 -2.34 -1.43 -18.29
N ILE A 98 -2.70 -0.75 -17.20
CA ILE A 98 -2.27 -1.06 -15.82
C ILE A 98 -3.08 -2.22 -15.26
N ILE A 99 -4.35 -2.31 -15.67
CA ILE A 99 -5.22 -3.45 -15.42
C ILE A 99 -5.66 -4.06 -16.76
N LYS A 100 -5.78 -5.39 -16.80
CA LYS A 100 -6.28 -6.12 -17.97
C LYS A 100 -7.76 -6.47 -17.79
N GLN A 101 -8.48 -6.46 -18.90
CA GLN A 101 -9.83 -6.96 -19.00
C GLN A 101 -9.84 -8.21 -19.87
N GLN A 102 -10.29 -9.34 -19.34
CA GLN A 102 -10.40 -10.59 -20.06
C GLN A 102 -11.72 -11.28 -19.71
N GLY A 103 -12.56 -11.58 -20.71
CA GLY A 103 -13.83 -12.29 -20.48
C GLY A 103 -14.77 -11.61 -19.47
N GLY A 104 -14.76 -10.27 -19.41
CA GLY A 104 -15.53 -9.49 -18.42
C GLY A 104 -14.95 -9.49 -17.00
N MET A 105 -13.80 -10.14 -16.80
CA MET A 105 -13.03 -10.12 -15.56
C MET A 105 -11.95 -9.04 -15.63
N PHE A 106 -11.58 -8.51 -14.47
CA PHE A 106 -10.54 -7.50 -14.32
C PHE A 106 -9.43 -8.03 -13.42
N GLY A 107 -8.19 -7.67 -13.74
CA GLY A 107 -7.06 -7.97 -12.88
C GLY A 107 -5.83 -7.12 -13.20
N PRO A 108 -4.83 -7.11 -12.31
CA PRO A 108 -3.63 -6.29 -12.48
C PRO A 108 -2.75 -6.80 -13.62
N ASN A 109 -2.23 -5.91 -14.46
CA ASN A 109 -1.30 -6.30 -15.53
C ASN A 109 0.11 -6.52 -14.95
N LYS A 110 0.65 -7.73 -15.09
CA LYS A 110 2.00 -8.09 -14.61
C LYS A 110 3.12 -7.55 -15.51
N ASN A 111 2.83 -7.30 -16.78
CA ASN A 111 3.82 -6.85 -17.76
C ASN A 111 3.92 -5.32 -17.74
N ILE A 112 4.82 -4.79 -16.90
CA ILE A 112 5.00 -3.34 -16.68
C ILE A 112 5.39 -2.62 -17.97
N SER A 113 6.16 -3.27 -18.85
CA SER A 113 6.59 -2.72 -20.14
C SER A 113 5.44 -2.37 -21.09
N GLU A 114 4.26 -2.95 -20.88
CA GLU A 114 3.08 -2.67 -21.71
C GLU A 114 2.25 -1.49 -21.18
N TRP A 115 2.61 -0.89 -20.04
CA TRP A 115 1.83 0.17 -19.42
C TRP A 115 2.02 1.48 -20.19
N CYS A 116 0.90 2.13 -20.52
CA CYS A 116 0.87 3.42 -21.20
C CYS A 116 0.43 4.49 -20.20
N ILE A 117 1.35 4.90 -19.34
CA ILE A 117 1.10 6.01 -18.43
C ILE A 117 1.34 7.31 -19.21
N PRO A 118 0.31 8.16 -19.39
CA PRO A 118 0.51 9.46 -20.01
C PRO A 118 1.53 10.19 -19.15
N GLN A 119 2.72 10.42 -19.71
CA GLN A 119 3.72 11.24 -19.07
C GLN A 119 3.05 12.59 -18.86
N ASN A 120 2.89 13.02 -17.60
CA ASN A 120 2.72 14.43 -17.34
C ASN A 120 4.06 15.05 -17.68
N GLU A 121 4.30 15.30 -18.98
CA GLU A 121 5.44 16.07 -19.43
C GLU A 121 5.42 17.31 -18.56
N GLY A 122 6.40 17.40 -17.66
CA GLY A 122 6.55 18.50 -16.74
C GLY A 122 6.79 19.74 -17.56
N LYS A 123 5.72 20.33 -18.11
CA LYS A 123 5.68 21.73 -18.43
C LYS A 123 5.86 22.39 -17.08
N SER A 124 7.13 22.65 -16.75
CA SER A 124 7.52 23.57 -15.70
C SER A 124 6.52 24.72 -15.77
N PRO A 125 5.84 25.09 -14.67
CA PRO A 125 4.96 26.23 -14.69
C PRO A 125 5.74 27.38 -15.31
N LYS A 126 5.33 27.83 -16.51
CA LYS A 126 6.01 28.95 -17.15
C LYS A 126 5.99 30.06 -16.14
N THR A 127 7.19 30.47 -15.70
CA THR A 127 7.43 31.53 -14.75
C THR A 127 6.70 32.76 -15.26
N ARG A 128 5.52 33.05 -14.69
CA ARG A 128 4.75 34.25 -15.00
C ARG A 128 4.95 35.23 -13.85
N ASP A 129 5.80 36.20 -14.17
CA ASP A 129 5.83 37.56 -13.66
C ASP A 129 5.99 37.79 -12.16
N LYS A 130 7.25 38.05 -11.82
CA LYS A 130 7.77 39.00 -10.82
C LYS A 130 6.67 39.85 -10.14
N THR A 131 6.15 39.38 -9.03
CA THR A 131 5.78 40.26 -7.91
C THR A 131 6.51 39.76 -6.67
N SER A 132 7.48 40.56 -6.23
CA SER A 132 8.36 40.31 -5.11
C SER A 132 7.56 40.22 -3.81
N LEU A 133 7.32 39.01 -3.33
CA LEU A 133 7.04 38.78 -1.91
C LEU A 133 8.39 38.61 -1.22
N LYS A 134 8.76 39.60 -0.41
CA LYS A 134 9.89 39.48 0.53
C LYS A 134 9.53 38.42 1.56
N LEU A 135 10.00 37.20 1.36
CA LEU A 135 9.99 36.15 2.37
C LEU A 135 11.39 36.06 2.95
N GLY A 136 11.49 36.28 4.26
CA GLY A 136 12.73 36.32 5.01
C GLY A 136 13.55 35.03 4.92
N ASP A 137 14.86 35.21 5.03
CA ASP A 137 15.87 34.17 5.01
C ASP A 137 15.58 33.06 6.02
N CYS A 138 15.25 31.86 5.52
CA CYS A 138 15.41 30.62 6.26
C CYS A 138 15.99 29.57 5.31
N TYR A 139 17.31 29.48 5.30
CA TYR A 139 18.06 28.37 4.73
C TYR A 139 17.58 27.05 5.37
N PRO A 140 17.19 26.01 4.59
CA PRO A 140 17.22 24.66 5.12
C PRO A 140 18.69 24.25 5.25
N SER A 141 19.15 24.09 6.49
CA SER A 141 20.45 23.55 6.81
C SER A 141 20.61 22.18 6.18
N LYS A 142 21.79 21.94 5.61
CA LYS A 142 22.23 20.63 5.11
C LYS A 142 22.12 19.61 6.23
N GLN A 143 21.08 18.78 6.21
CA GLN A 143 21.01 17.60 7.07
C GLN A 143 21.46 16.41 6.23
N GLY A 144 22.66 15.94 6.52
CA GLY A 144 23.33 14.89 5.76
C GLY A 144 22.54 13.59 5.77
N ASP A 145 22.47 12.96 4.60
CA ASP A 145 22.01 11.59 4.46
C ASP A 145 23.08 10.64 5.01
N THR A 146 23.07 10.39 6.32
CA THR A 146 23.69 9.16 6.84
C THR A 146 22.67 8.04 6.67
N LYS A 147 22.74 7.34 5.53
CA LYS A 147 22.10 6.03 5.37
C LYS A 147 23.01 4.97 5.96
N ASP A 148 22.79 4.60 7.21
CA ASP A 148 23.29 3.33 7.73
C ASP A 148 22.50 2.20 7.07
N THR A 149 23.06 1.66 5.99
CA THR A 149 22.57 0.44 5.35
C THR A 149 22.91 -0.72 6.27
N ILE A 150 21.92 -1.27 6.97
CA ILE A 150 22.08 -2.51 7.73
C ILE A 150 22.25 -3.66 6.72
N THR A 151 23.49 -4.09 6.52
CA THR A 151 23.83 -5.32 5.81
C THR A 151 23.42 -6.51 6.68
N LYS A 152 22.52 -7.37 6.19
CA LYS A 152 22.33 -8.70 6.79
C LYS A 152 23.58 -9.54 6.54
N GLU A 153 24.48 -9.59 7.52
CA GLU A 153 25.55 -10.58 7.54
C GLU A 153 24.93 -11.99 7.63
N LYS A 154 25.08 -12.76 6.56
CA LYS A 154 24.97 -14.22 6.61
C LYS A 154 26.22 -14.74 7.28
N ARG A 155 26.17 -15.11 8.56
CA ARG A 155 27.15 -16.04 9.11
C ARG A 155 26.84 -17.45 8.60
N LYS A 156 27.69 -17.94 7.69
CA LYS A 156 27.97 -19.36 7.52
C LYS A 156 29.19 -19.64 8.37
N ASP A 157 29.03 -20.40 9.45
CA ASP A 157 30.17 -21.05 10.09
C ASP A 157 29.89 -22.55 10.07
N TYR A 158 30.55 -23.22 9.12
CA TYR A 158 30.85 -24.65 9.17
C TYR A 158 32.21 -24.82 9.86
N SER A 159 32.40 -26.01 10.44
CA SER A 159 33.68 -26.59 10.90
C SER A 159 34.09 -26.14 12.30
N SER A 160 34.61 -26.97 13.20
CA SER A 160 34.90 -28.42 13.23
C SER A 160 35.38 -28.77 14.65
N GLU A 161 35.53 -30.08 14.88
CA GLU A 161 36.33 -30.76 15.92
C GLU A 161 35.67 -30.98 17.28
N ASN A 162 35.89 -32.08 18.00
CA ASN A 162 36.28 -33.48 17.76
C ASN A 162 36.32 -34.11 19.16
N SER A 163 35.91 -35.38 19.28
CA SER A 163 36.23 -36.37 20.34
C SER A 163 34.98 -37.23 20.51
N GLY A 164 34.98 -38.54 20.33
CA GLY A 164 36.06 -39.53 20.45
C GLY A 164 35.40 -40.71 21.17
N GLU A 165 35.69 -41.94 20.71
CA GLU A 165 35.29 -43.23 21.33
C GLU A 165 33.78 -43.58 21.23
N SER A 166 33.35 -44.82 20.97
CA SER A 166 34.01 -46.13 20.98
C SER A 166 33.23 -47.10 20.08
N SER A 167 33.95 -48.14 19.70
CA SER A 167 33.69 -49.22 18.75
C SER A 167 32.52 -50.17 19.04
N ASP A 168 32.22 -50.92 17.97
CA ASP A 168 31.79 -52.32 17.93
C ASP A 168 30.30 -52.66 17.98
N GLN A 169 29.84 -53.15 16.81
CA GLN A 169 28.70 -54.06 16.70
C GLN A 169 28.98 -55.35 17.50
N PRO A 170 27.92 -56.12 17.80
CA PRO A 170 27.77 -57.31 16.98
C PRO A 170 26.33 -57.54 16.47
N GLU A 171 26.27 -58.28 15.37
CA GLU A 171 25.12 -59.05 14.90
C GLU A 171 24.56 -59.94 16.02
N ASN A 172 23.25 -60.21 16.00
CA ASN A 172 22.70 -61.56 15.88
C ASN A 172 21.16 -61.55 15.87
N ASP A 173 20.63 -62.34 14.92
CA ASP A 173 19.29 -62.94 14.75
C ASP A 173 18.02 -62.07 14.72
#